data_AF-A0AAV5V0F8-F1
#
_entry.id   AF-A0AAV5V0F8-F1
#
_cell.length_a   1.000
_cell.length_b   1.000
_cell.length_c   1.000
_cell.angle_alpha   90.00
_cell.angle_beta   90.00
_cell.angle_gamma   90.00
#
_symmetry.space_group_name_H-M   'P 1'
#
loop_
_entity.id
_entity.type
_entity.pdbx_description
1 polymer ?
#
loop_
_entity_poly.entity_id
_entity_poly.type
_entity_poly.pdbx_seq_one_letter_code
_entity_poly.pdbx_strand_id
1 'polypeptide(L)'
;ITATMKSALILVLLFSSAVAFTNYSCKVQNNIVYEPGNPPRNLTPEEIKQIAEYRKEWKGWGEQLNRFILGQGPKPVEPVFPCLCRKCT
;
A
#
# COMPACT_ATOMS: atom_id res chain seq x y z
N ILE A 1 -28.57 -45.76 43.04
CA ILE A 1 -27.72 -44.66 43.54
C ILE A 1 -26.28 -45.07 43.34
N THR A 2 -25.60 -44.54 42.32
CA THR A 2 -24.13 -44.55 42.24
C THR A 2 -23.65 -43.53 41.20
N ALA A 3 -23.07 -42.45 41.73
CA ALA A 3 -22.14 -41.48 41.18
C ALA A 3 -22.16 -41.19 39.66
N THR A 4 -22.66 -39.99 39.34
CA THR A 4 -22.44 -39.25 38.09
C THR A 4 -20.95 -39.07 37.82
N MET A 5 -20.53 -39.55 36.65
CA MET A 5 -19.15 -39.55 36.19
C MET A 5 -18.73 -38.14 35.78
N LYS A 6 -17.88 -37.55 36.63
CA LYS A 6 -16.76 -36.64 36.36
C LYS A 6 -16.76 -35.90 35.01
N SER A 7 -16.86 -34.58 35.14
CA SER A 7 -15.91 -33.62 34.57
C SER A 7 -15.30 -33.93 33.21
N ALA A 8 -15.78 -33.23 32.20
CA ALA A 8 -14.91 -32.44 31.32
C ALA A 8 -15.79 -31.58 30.41
N LEU A 9 -16.30 -30.47 30.95
CA LEU A 9 -16.70 -29.34 30.12
C LEU A 9 -15.39 -28.83 29.49
N ILE A 10 -15.02 -29.35 28.33
CA ILE A 10 -13.86 -28.86 27.58
C ILE A 10 -14.28 -27.51 27.01
N LEU A 11 -14.06 -26.48 27.81
CA LEU A 11 -14.11 -25.08 27.43
C LEU A 11 -12.90 -24.83 26.49
N VAL A 12 -13.00 -25.29 25.24
CA VAL A 12 -12.05 -24.89 24.19
C VAL A 12 -12.37 -23.43 23.86
N LEU A 13 -11.79 -22.55 24.65
CA LEU A 13 -11.59 -21.15 24.31
C LEU A 13 -10.77 -21.11 23.02
N LEU A 14 -11.47 -21.06 21.87
CA LEU A 14 -10.89 -20.66 20.60
C LEU A 14 -10.57 -19.16 20.67
N PHE A 15 -9.53 -18.81 21.42
CA PHE A 15 -8.75 -17.60 21.16
C PHE A 15 -7.96 -17.84 19.88
N SER A 16 -8.66 -17.84 18.73
CA SER A 16 -7.99 -17.64 17.46
C SER A 16 -7.53 -16.20 17.44
N SER A 17 -6.23 -16.03 17.69
CA SER A 17 -5.48 -14.80 17.50
C SER A 17 -5.86 -14.15 16.17
N ALA A 18 -6.58 -13.04 16.23
CA ALA A 18 -6.75 -12.15 15.09
C ALA A 18 -5.37 -11.59 14.75
N VAL A 19 -4.65 -12.27 13.86
CA VAL A 19 -3.42 -11.74 13.28
C VAL A 19 -3.84 -10.62 12.36
N ALA A 20 -3.91 -9.40 12.88
CA ALA A 20 -4.05 -8.21 12.05
C ALA A 20 -2.73 -8.03 11.31
N PHE A 21 -2.60 -8.66 10.14
CA PHE A 21 -1.67 -8.18 9.13
C PHE A 21 -2.15 -6.78 8.74
N THR A 22 -1.65 -5.76 9.41
CA THR A 22 -1.84 -4.38 8.98
C THR A 22 -1.01 -4.22 7.71
N ASN A 23 -1.56 -4.65 6.58
CA ASN A 23 -1.12 -4.20 5.28
C ASN A 23 -1.22 -2.67 5.31
N TYR A 24 -0.10 -1.97 5.50
CA TYR A 24 -0.07 -0.53 5.38
C TYR A 24 -0.32 -0.20 3.91
N SER A 25 -1.58 -0.13 3.52
CA SER A 25 -1.99 0.23 2.17
C SER A 25 -2.38 1.70 2.17
N CYS A 26 -1.38 2.57 1.98
CA CYS A 26 -1.68 3.94 1.59
C CYS A 26 -2.17 3.94 0.14
N LYS A 27 -3.29 4.62 -0.12
CA LYS A 27 -3.86 4.72 -1.47
C LYS A 27 -4.28 6.14 -1.78
N VAL A 28 -4.14 6.53 -3.03
CA VAL A 28 -4.63 7.83 -3.54
C VAL A 28 -5.72 7.57 -4.56
N GLN A 29 -6.91 8.11 -4.32
CA GLN A 29 -8.06 7.95 -5.21
C GLN A 29 -8.89 9.24 -5.19
N ASN A 30 -9.26 9.75 -6.37
CA ASN A 30 -10.07 10.97 -6.52
C ASN A 30 -9.52 12.18 -5.73
N ASN A 31 -8.20 12.40 -5.79
CA ASN A 31 -7.49 13.43 -5.03
C ASN A 31 -7.59 13.32 -3.50
N ILE A 32 -7.95 12.14 -2.98
CA ILE A 32 -8.01 11.83 -1.56
C ILE A 32 -6.95 10.79 -1.25
N VAL A 33 -6.17 11.06 -0.20
CA VAL A 33 -5.23 10.11 0.41
C VAL A 33 -5.96 9.35 1.50
N TYR A 34 -5.93 8.03 1.41
CA TYR A 34 -6.44 7.12 2.43
C TYR A 34 -5.26 6.37 3.05
N GLU A 35 -5.11 6.51 4.35
CA GLU A 35 -4.05 5.88 5.13
C GLU A 35 -4.65 5.14 6.33
N PRO A 36 -4.18 3.92 6.64
CA PRO A 36 -4.61 3.23 7.85
C PRO A 36 -4.33 4.06 9.11
N GLY A 37 -5.33 4.14 10.00
CA GLY A 37 -5.23 4.86 11.27
C GLY A 37 -5.32 6.39 11.15
N ASN A 38 -5.56 6.93 9.96
CA ASN A 38 -5.66 8.37 9.71
C ASN A 38 -6.98 8.70 8.99
N PRO A 39 -7.64 9.83 9.29
CA PRO A 39 -8.79 10.28 8.52
C PRO A 39 -8.38 10.54 7.07
N PRO A 40 -9.24 10.22 6.07
CA PRO A 40 -9.00 10.59 4.69
C PRO A 40 -8.76 12.10 4.57
N ARG A 41 -7.82 12.48 3.71
CA ARG A 41 -7.48 13.88 3.48
C ARG A 41 -7.38 14.19 2.00
N ASN A 42 -7.66 15.43 1.64
CA ASN A 42 -7.37 15.91 0.30
C ASN A 42 -5.85 15.99 0.07
N LEU A 43 -5.45 15.80 -1.18
CA LEU A 43 -4.12 16.20 -1.62
C LEU A 43 -3.96 17.72 -1.49
N THR A 44 -2.76 18.15 -1.13
CA THR A 44 -2.35 19.55 -1.21
C THR A 44 -2.06 19.96 -2.67
N PRO A 45 -2.09 21.26 -2.99
CA PRO A 45 -1.69 21.75 -4.33
C PRO A 45 -0.29 21.28 -4.73
N GLU A 46 0.65 21.23 -3.79
CA GLU A 46 2.02 20.77 -3.99
C GLU A 46 2.08 19.28 -4.33
N GLU A 47 1.33 18.45 -3.61
CA GLU A 47 1.23 17.00 -3.90
C GLU A 47 0.59 16.74 -5.27
N ILE A 48 -0.42 17.52 -5.66
CA ILE A 48 -1.02 17.46 -7.01
C ILE A 48 0.03 17.78 -8.08
N LYS A 49 0.86 18.81 -7.84
CA LYS A 49 1.95 19.17 -8.74
C LYS A 49 2.99 18.05 -8.86
N GLN A 50 3.38 17.43 -7.74
CA GLN A 50 4.31 16.29 -7.74
C GLN A 50 3.76 15.10 -8.53
N ILE A 51 2.47 14.79 -8.41
CA ILE A 51 1.83 13.73 -9.21
C ILE A 51 1.86 14.08 -10.70
N ALA A 52 1.64 15.34 -11.06
CA ALA A 52 1.67 15.78 -12.45
C ALA A 52 3.09 15.67 -13.04
N GLU A 53 4.10 16.06 -12.28
CA GLU A 53 5.52 15.92 -12.65
C GLU A 53 5.90 14.45 -12.83
N TYR A 54 5.58 13.59 -11.87
CA TYR A 54 5.79 12.14 -11.97
C TYR A 54 5.15 11.55 -13.24
N ARG A 55 3.91 11.93 -13.57
CA ARG A 55 3.24 11.45 -14.80
C ARG A 55 3.99 11.84 -16.07
N LYS A 56 4.59 13.03 -16.10
CA LYS A 56 5.41 13.50 -17.21
C LYS A 56 6.70 12.68 -17.32
N GLU A 57 7.37 12.43 -16.19
CA GLU A 57 8.58 11.60 -16.12
C GLU A 57 8.28 10.17 -16.56
N TRP A 58 7.18 9.58 -16.10
CA TRP A 58 6.75 8.23 -16.46
C TRP A 58 6.53 8.08 -17.97
N LYS A 59 5.90 9.07 -18.61
CA LYS A 59 5.73 9.09 -20.05
C LYS A 59 7.09 9.10 -20.76
N GLY A 60 8.01 9.97 -20.33
CA GLY A 60 9.35 10.05 -20.90
C GLY A 60 10.17 8.78 -20.68
N TRP A 61 10.02 8.13 -19.53
CA TRP A 61 10.65 6.85 -19.23
C TRP A 61 10.20 5.75 -20.20
N GLY A 62 8.91 5.67 -20.53
CA GLY A 62 8.40 4.70 -21.51
C GLY A 62 9.05 4.84 -22.89
N GLU A 63 9.28 6.06 -23.35
CA GLU A 63 9.99 6.34 -24.60
C GLU A 63 11.48 5.92 -24.52
N GLN A 64 12.15 6.20 -23.40
CA GLN A 64 13.53 5.78 -23.18
C GLN A 64 13.65 4.26 -23.07
N LEU A 65 12.68 3.60 -22.44
CA LEU A 65 12.64 2.15 -22.30
C LEU A 65 12.52 1.48 -23.68
N ASN A 66 11.67 2.02 -24.55
CA ASN A 66 11.55 1.53 -25.91
C ASN A 66 12.88 1.64 -26.67
N ARG A 67 13.60 2.77 -26.55
CA ARG A 67 14.94 2.92 -27.15
C ARG A 67 15.95 1.92 -26.58
N PHE A 68 15.94 1.69 -25.27
CA PHE A 68 16.82 0.69 -24.64
C PHE A 68 16.53 -0.72 -25.17
N ILE A 69 15.25 -1.12 -25.28
CA ILE A 69 14.84 -2.43 -25.82
C ILE A 69 15.31 -2.60 -27.28
N LEU A 70 15.36 -1.53 -28.06
CA LEU A 70 15.89 -1.51 -29.43
C LEU A 70 17.43 -1.41 -29.51
N GLY A 71 18.14 -1.38 -28.39
CA GLY A 71 19.60 -1.21 -28.34
C GLY A 71 20.10 0.21 -28.63
N GLN A 72 19.21 1.21 -28.56
CA GLN A 72 19.46 2.60 -28.96
C GLN A 72 19.70 3.54 -27.76
N GLY A 73 20.39 3.06 -26.72
CA GLY A 73 20.75 3.88 -25.56
C GLY A 73 20.94 3.08 -24.28
N PRO A 74 21.27 3.76 -23.17
CA PRO A 74 21.41 3.12 -21.87
C PRO A 74 20.04 2.72 -21.29
N LYS A 75 20.05 1.81 -20.32
CA LYS A 75 18.87 1.47 -19.53
C LYS A 75 18.37 2.73 -18.79
N PRO A 76 17.10 3.13 -18.96
CA PRO A 76 16.58 4.31 -18.27
C PRO A 76 16.33 4.04 -16.78
N VAL A 77 16.42 5.10 -15.99
CA VAL A 77 16.07 5.07 -14.56
C VAL A 77 14.56 5.22 -14.42
N GLU A 78 13.93 4.28 -13.74
CA GLU A 78 12.49 4.31 -13.46
C GLU A 78 12.15 5.50 -12.55
N PRO A 79 11.16 6.35 -12.92
CA PRO A 79 10.70 7.42 -12.05
C PRO A 79 10.12 6.87 -10.76
N VAL A 80 10.39 7.55 -9.65
CA VAL A 80 9.91 7.16 -8.32
C VAL A 80 8.62 7.92 -8.02
N PHE A 81 7.55 7.19 -7.68
CA PHE A 81 6.29 7.82 -7.29
C PHE A 81 6.48 8.67 -6.02
N PRO A 82 5.98 9.92 -5.97
CA PRO A 82 6.15 10.78 -4.80
C PRO A 82 5.53 10.14 -3.56
N CYS A 83 6.16 10.36 -2.41
CA CYS A 83 5.57 9.93 -1.15
C CYS A 83 4.47 10.90 -0.73
N LEU A 84 3.23 10.48 -0.93
CA LEU A 84 2.03 11.25 -0.59
C LEU A 84 1.44 10.83 0.77
N CYS A 85 2.12 9.93 1.46
CA CYS A 85 1.63 9.35 2.71
C CYS A 85 2.43 9.91 3.88
N ARG A 86 1.87 9.93 5.09
CA ARG A 86 2.63 10.36 6.28
C ARG A 86 3.86 9.49 6.57
N LYS A 87 3.84 8.24 6.11
CA LYS A 87 4.99 7.33 6.14
C LYS A 87 5.22 6.76 4.75
N CYS A 88 6.44 6.93 4.25
CA CYS A 88 6.94 6.29 3.05
C CYS A 88 7.62 4.99 3.52
N THR A 89 6.99 3.85 3.25
CA THR A 89 7.62 2.53 3.48
C THR A 89 8.38 2.10 2.24
#